data_AF-A0A3S1ET08-F1
#
_entry.id   AF-A0A3S1ET08-F1
#
_cell.length_a   1.000
_cell.length_b   1.000
_cell.length_c   1.000
_cell.angle_alpha   90.00
_cell.angle_beta   90.00
_cell.angle_gamma   90.00
#
_symmetry.space_group_name_H-M   'P 1'
#
loop_
_entity.id
_entity.type
_entity.pdbx_description
1 polymer ?
#
loop_
_entity_poly.entity_id
_entity_poly.type
_entity_poly.pdbx_seq_one_letter_code
_entity_poly.pdbx_strand_id
1 'polypeptide(L)' 'MSINLHGRSVLSLDDLSAEEIRFLLKLAADLKAAKQAGHEIPRLTRK' A
#
# COMPACT_ATOMS: atom_id res chain seq x y z
N MET A 1 16.47 -2.21 1.94
CA MET A 1 16.18 -0.77 2.08
C MET A 1 14.88 -0.60 2.85
N SER A 2 14.75 0.45 3.67
CA SER A 2 13.46 0.84 4.25
C SER A 2 12.64 1.59 3.22
N ILE A 3 11.48 1.05 2.84
CA ILE A 3 10.53 1.70 1.92
C ILE A 3 9.60 2.58 2.74
N ASN A 4 9.65 3.90 2.52
CA ASN A 4 8.74 4.86 3.14
C ASN A 4 8.04 5.69 2.05
N LEU A 5 6.71 5.53 1.94
CA LEU A 5 5.87 6.24 0.97
C LEU A 5 5.00 7.33 1.61
N HIS A 6 5.22 7.64 2.89
CA HIS A 6 4.42 8.64 3.59
C HIS A 6 4.56 10.03 2.96
N GLY A 7 3.43 10.66 2.61
CA GLY A 7 3.39 11.99 1.99
C GLY A 7 3.79 12.02 0.51
N ARG A 8 4.00 10.87 -0.13
CA ARG A 8 4.39 10.80 -1.55
C ARG A 8 3.18 10.81 -2.46
N SER A 9 3.25 11.62 -3.52
CA SER A 9 2.28 11.60 -4.62
C SER A 9 2.61 10.48 -5.59
N VAL A 10 1.58 9.75 -6.04
CA VAL A 10 1.70 8.69 -7.06
C VAL A 10 1.03 9.21 -8.34
N LEU A 11 1.79 9.90 -9.18
CA LEU A 11 1.29 10.54 -10.41
C LEU A 11 1.52 9.66 -11.66
N SER A 12 2.69 9.03 -11.75
CA SER A 12 3.02 8.01 -12.75
C SER A 12 3.76 6.84 -12.08
N LEU A 13 3.82 5.68 -12.75
CA LEU A 13 4.66 4.55 -12.34
C LEU A 13 6.15 4.82 -12.59
N ASP A 14 6.49 5.69 -13.54
CA ASP A 14 7.89 6.05 -13.85
C ASP A 14 8.59 6.73 -12.66
N ASP A 15 7.81 7.36 -11.77
CA ASP A 15 8.29 8.02 -10.55
C ASP A 15 8.54 7.05 -9.39
N LEU A 16 8.21 5.76 -9.56
CA LEU A 16 8.34 4.73 -8.54
C LEU A 16 9.45 3.74 -8.92
N SER A 17 10.28 3.41 -7.94
CA SER A 17 11.23 2.32 -8.09
C SER A 17 10.51 0.97 -8.14
N ALA A 18 11.15 -0.03 -8.74
CA ALA A 18 10.60 -1.38 -8.80
C ALA A 18 10.35 -1.99 -7.39
N GLU A 19 11.13 -1.61 -6.37
CA GLU A 19 10.91 -2.04 -4.99
C GLU A 19 9.64 -1.44 -4.39
N GLU A 20 9.39 -0.15 -4.64
CA GLU A 20 8.19 0.54 -4.16
C GLU A 20 6.92 -0.02 -4.79
N ILE A 21 6.97 -0.33 -6.09
CA ILE A 21 5.86 -1.00 -6.78
C ILE A 21 5.60 -2.37 -6.16
N ARG A 22 6.64 -3.19 -5.94
CA ARG A 22 6.51 -4.51 -5.30
C ARG A 22 5.93 -4.39 -3.89
N PHE A 23 6.34 -3.38 -3.13
CA PHE A 23 5.79 -3.10 -1.81
C PHE A 23 4.30 -2.76 -1.86
N LEU A 24 3.88 -1.88 -2.78
CA LEU A 24 2.47 -1.52 -2.96
C LEU A 24 1.62 -2.73 -3.36
N LEU A 25 2.12 -3.58 -4.27
CA LEU A 25 1.44 -4.81 -4.69
C LEU A 25 1.26 -5.78 -3.52
N LYS A 26 2.31 -5.95 -2.70
CA LYS A 26 2.23 -6.80 -1.50
C LYS A 26 1.22 -6.25 -0.49
N LEU A 27 1.27 -4.95 -0.22
CA LEU A 27 0.32 -4.28 0.68
C LEU A 27 -1.13 -4.46 0.21
N ALA A 28 -1.40 -4.27 -1.09
CA ALA A 28 -2.73 -4.47 -1.67
C ALA A 28 -3.22 -5.92 -1.53
N ALA A 29 -2.34 -6.90 -1.75
CA ALA A 29 -2.66 -8.31 -1.58
C ALA A 29 -3.02 -8.65 -0.12
N ASP A 30 -2.28 -8.12 0.86
CA ASP A 30 -2.53 -8.36 2.28
C ASP A 30 -3.85 -7.73 2.74
N LEU A 31 -4.15 -6.51 2.28
CA LEU A 31 -5.43 -5.85 2.55
C LEU A 31 -6.60 -6.63 1.94
N LYS A 32 -6.44 -7.14 0.71
CA LYS A 32 -7.45 -7.96 0.04
C LYS A 32 -7.68 -9.29 0.78
N ALA A 33 -6.61 -9.95 1.24
CA ALA A 33 -6.71 -11.17 2.02
C ALA A 33 -7.44 -10.94 3.35
N ALA A 34 -7.11 -9.86 4.06
CA ALA A 34 -7.79 -9.50 5.31
C ALA A 34 -9.29 -9.22 5.11
N LYS A 35 -9.63 -8.52 4.02
CA LYS A 35 -11.02 -8.29 3.62
C LYS A 35 -11.76 -9.59 3.33
N GLN A 36 -11.14 -10.47 2.54
CA GLN A 36 -11.73 -11.76 2.18
C GLN A 36 -11.93 -12.67 3.40
N ALA A 37 -11.02 -12.62 4.37
CA ALA A 37 -11.10 -13.36 5.62
C ALA A 37 -12.03 -12.72 6.67
N GLY A 38 -12.55 -11.51 6.41
CA GLY A 38 -13.51 -10.82 7.30
C GLY A 38 -12.88 -10.15 8.53
N HIS A 39 -11.55 -9.97 8.57
CA HIS A 39 -10.83 -9.36 9.70
C HIS A 39 -10.08 -8.08 9.27
N GLU A 40 -10.65 -7.33 8.33
CA GLU A 40 -10.09 -6.04 7.91
C GLU A 40 -10.15 -5.00 9.04
N ILE A 41 -9.10 -4.17 9.13
CA ILE A 41 -8.99 -3.12 10.13
C ILE A 41 -9.10 -1.76 9.42
N PRO A 42 -10.05 -0.90 9.78
CA PRO A 42 -10.13 0.46 9.26
C PRO A 42 -8.87 1.25 9.68
N ARG A 43 -8.03 1.60 8.70
CA ARG A 43 -6.77 2.33 8.93
C ARG A 43 -6.85 3.83 8.65
N LEU A 44 -7.76 4.23 7.77
CA LEU A 44 -8.00 5.63 7.39
C LEU A 44 -9.35 6.07 7.95
N THR A 45 -9.39 6.33 9.25
CA THR A 45 -10.57 6.90 9.91
C THR A 45 -10.52 8.43 9.76
N ARG A 46 -11.59 9.05 9.23
CA ARG A 46 -11.72 10.51 9.20
C ARG A 46 -11.59 11.07 10.62
N LYS A 47 -10.46 11.71 10.92
CA LYS A 47 -10.26 12.64 12.04
C LYS A 47 -9.75 13.94 11.44
#